data_AF-A0A2A4NCL6-F1
#
_entry.id   AF-A0A2A4NCL6-F1
#
_cell.length_a   1.000
_cell.length_b   1.000
_cell.length_c   1.000
_cell.angle_alpha   90.00
_cell.angle_beta   90.00
_cell.angle_gamma   90.00
#
_symmetry.space_group_name_H-M   'P 1'
#
loop_
_entity.id
_entity.type
_entity.pdbx_description
1 polymer ?
#
loop_
_entity_poly.entity_id
_entity_poly.type
_entity_poly.pdbx_seq_one_letter_code
_entity_poly.pdbx_strand_id
1 'polypeptide(L)' 'MDDYAYGYAVMAGDDNWRKGPLWRSAMAFLFGRRHRFEHLGMRCTIAWWKDEPFLISMREVRQ' A
#
# COMPACT_ATOMS: atom_id res chain seq x y z
N MET A 1 7.26 -7.52 8.99
CA MET A 1 7.73 -7.55 7.59
C MET A 1 9.18 -7.12 7.62
N ASP A 2 10.03 -7.78 6.85
CA ASP A 2 11.38 -7.28 6.59
C ASP A 2 11.33 -6.11 5.59
N ASP A 3 12.45 -5.39 5.45
CA ASP A 3 12.51 -4.19 4.61
C ASP A 3 12.21 -4.48 3.12
N TYR A 4 12.62 -5.66 2.64
CA TYR A 4 12.33 -6.13 1.29
C TYR A 4 10.82 -6.39 1.07
N ALA A 5 10.14 -6.98 2.05
CA ALA A 5 8.70 -7.23 1.98
C ALA A 5 7.90 -5.92 1.96
N TYR A 6 8.38 -4.87 2.65
CA TYR A 6 7.79 -3.54 2.55
C TYR A 6 7.90 -2.95 1.15
N GLY A 7 9.10 -3.02 0.54
CA GLY A 7 9.30 -2.60 -0.85
C GLY A 7 8.39 -3.34 -1.84
N TYR A 8 8.29 -4.67 -1.72
CA TYR A 8 7.40 -5.48 -2.54
C TYR A 8 5.93 -5.06 -2.38
N ALA A 9 5.47 -4.88 -1.14
CA ALA A 9 4.09 -4.49 -0.86
C ALA A 9 3.73 -3.12 -1.46
N VAL A 10 4.66 -2.15 -1.46
CA VAL A 10 4.46 -0.85 -2.11
C VAL A 10 4.29 -1.01 -3.62
N MET A 11 5.18 -1.77 -4.27
CA MET A 11 5.15 -1.98 -5.72
C MET A 11 3.89 -2.75 -6.16
N ALA A 12 3.55 -3.84 -5.47
CA ALA A 12 2.33 -4.60 -5.73
C ALA A 12 1.08 -3.75 -5.48
N GLY A 13 1.11 -2.91 -4.44
CA GLY A 13 0.03 -1.99 -4.12
C GLY A 13 -0.23 -0.95 -5.21
N ASP A 14 0.81 -0.39 -5.83
CA ASP A 14 0.68 0.53 -6.97
C ASP A 14 0.18 -0.20 -8.23
N ASP A 15 0.69 -1.40 -8.51
CA ASP A 15 0.26 -2.20 -9.66
C ASP A 15 -1.22 -2.57 -9.58
N ASN A 16 -1.71 -2.90 -8.38
CA ASN A 16 -3.12 -3.21 -8.13
C ASN A 16 -4.05 -2.02 -8.39
N TRP A 17 -3.59 -0.78 -8.22
CA TRP A 17 -4.35 0.41 -8.63
C TRP A 17 -4.37 0.60 -10.14
N ARG A 18 -3.30 0.25 -10.84
CA ARG A 18 -3.17 0.46 -12.30
C ARG A 18 -3.84 -0.63 -13.13
N LYS A 19 -3.76 -1.88 -12.69
CA LYS A 19 -4.25 -3.05 -13.46
C LYS A 19 -5.56 -3.62 -12.94
N GLY A 20 -5.88 -3.38 -11.67
CA GLY A 20 -7.03 -3.98 -11.01
C GLY A 20 -8.36 -3.29 -11.34
N PRO A 21 -9.50 -3.99 -11.17
CA PRO A 21 -10.81 -3.35 -11.18
C PRO A 21 -10.89 -2.27 -10.08
N LEU A 22 -11.28 -1.04 -10.43
CA LEU A 22 -11.35 0.10 -9.50
C LEU A 22 -12.19 -0.18 -8.24
N TRP A 23 -13.20 -1.05 -8.35
CA TRP A 23 -14.04 -1.42 -7.21
C TRP A 23 -13.24 -2.15 -6.11
N ARG A 24 -12.22 -2.95 -6.46
CA ARG A 24 -11.38 -3.63 -5.47
C ARG A 24 -10.55 -2.62 -4.70
N SER A 25 -9.97 -1.66 -5.41
CA SER A 25 -9.21 -0.57 -4.80
C SER A 25 -10.09 0.31 -3.92
N ALA A 26 -11.34 0.57 -4.33
CA ALA A 26 -12.33 1.26 -3.50
C ALA A 26 -12.70 0.47 -2.24
N MET A 27 -12.92 -0.85 -2.35
CA MET A 27 -13.17 -1.71 -1.20
C MET A 27 -11.96 -1.78 -0.26
N ALA A 28 -10.74 -1.87 -0.79
CA ALA A 28 -9.53 -1.83 -0.01
C ALA A 28 -9.34 -0.49 0.70
N PHE A 29 -9.69 0.62 0.04
CA PHE A 29 -9.65 1.95 0.64
C PHE A 29 -10.65 2.11 1.80
N LEU A 30 -11.87 1.58 1.65
CA LEU A 30 -12.96 1.70 2.63
C LEU A 30 -12.89 0.68 3.77
N PHE A 31 -12.60 -0.59 3.46
CA PHE A 31 -12.69 -1.73 4.37
C PHE A 31 -11.37 -2.46 4.60
N GLY A 32 -10.31 -2.13 3.86
CA GLY A 32 -9.01 -2.77 4.00
C GLY A 32 -8.31 -2.42 5.30
N ARG A 33 -7.53 -3.37 5.82
CA ARG A 33 -6.71 -3.18 7.03
C ARG A 33 -5.52 -2.28 6.68
N ARG A 34 -5.49 -1.06 7.23
CA ARG A 34 -4.43 -0.09 6.97
C ARG A 34 -3.17 -0.42 7.77
N HIS A 35 -2.03 -0.43 7.10
CA HIS A 35 -0.70 -0.55 7.69
C HIS A 35 0.13 0.66 7.24
N ARG A 36 0.73 1.35 8.21
CA ARG A 36 1.61 2.50 7.98
C ARG A 36 3.01 2.13 8.41
N PHE A 37 3.98 2.42 7.56
CA PHE A 37 5.39 2.13 7.83
C PHE A 37 6.26 3.16 7.12
N GLU A 38 7.51 3.26 7.59
CA GLU A 38 8.53 4.10 6.97
C GLU A 38 9.52 3.19 6.25
N HIS A 39 9.79 3.48 4.98
CA HIS A 39 10.69 2.70 4.12
C HIS A 39 11.41 3.65 3.17
N LEU A 40 12.75 3.65 3.18
CA LEU A 40 13.60 4.53 2.35
C LEU A 40 13.29 6.04 2.51
N GLY A 41 13.03 6.51 3.74
CA GLY A 41 12.56 7.89 4.01
C GLY A 41 11.11 8.16 3.55
N MET A 42 10.47 7.13 3.03
CA MET A 42 9.08 6.98 2.59
C MET A 42 8.08 6.71 3.70
N ARG A 43 7.19 7.62 4.10
CA ARG A 43 5.99 7.21 4.88
C ARG A 43 4.94 6.64 3.93
N CYS A 44 4.82 5.32 3.95
CA CYS A 44 3.90 4.55 3.12
C CYS A 44 2.67 4.13 3.93
N THR A 45 1.49 4.24 3.31
CA THR A 45 0.24 3.66 3.81
C THR A 45 -0.24 2.63 2.80
N ILE A 46 -0.34 1.38 3.23
CA ILE A 46 -0.93 0.29 2.46
C ILE A 46 -2.23 -0.14 3.12
N ALA A 47 -3.26 -0.46 2.34
CA ALA A 47 -4.44 -1.17 2.82
C ALA A 47 -4.41 -2.61 2.31
N TRP A 48 -4.60 -3.57 3.21
CA TRP A 48 -4.69 -4.98 2.88
C TRP A 48 -6.15 -5.38 2.73
N TRP A 49 -6.51 -5.96 1.59
CA TRP A 49 -7.86 -6.43 1.31
C TRP A 49 -7.80 -7.80 0.64
N LYS A 50 -8.42 -8.82 1.25
CA LYS A 50 -8.36 -10.22 0.78
C LYS A 50 -6.93 -10.68 0.46
N ASP A 51 -6.00 -10.39 1.37
CA ASP A 51 -4.56 -10.71 1.26
C ASP A 51 -3.81 -10.01 0.12
N GLU A 52 -4.45 -9.08 -0.60
CA GLU A 52 -3.81 -8.23 -1.61
C GLU A 52 -3.48 -6.84 -1.00
N PRO A 53 -2.25 -6.31 -1.25
CA PRO A 53 -1.88 -4.96 -0.82
C PRO A 53 -2.39 -3.90 -1.82
N PHE A 54 -2.80 -2.74 -1.32
CA PHE A 54 -3.18 -1.57 -2.12
C PHE A 54 -2.48 -0.34 -1.57
N LEU A 55 -1.74 0.39 -2.42
CA LEU A 55 -1.00 1.58 -1.99
C LEU A 55 -1.96 2.76 -1.85
N ILE A 56 -2.12 3.30 -0.65
CA ILE A 56 -3.09 4.38 -0.38
C ILE A 56 -2.41 5.75 -0.41
N SER A 57 -1.22 5.85 0.17
CA SER A 57 -0.46 7.09 0.17
C SER A 57 1.02 6.80 0.31
N MET A 58 1.84 7.58 -0.37
CA MET A 58 3.28 7.61 -0.17
C MET A 58 3.69 9.08 -0.03
N ARG A 59 4.36 9.43 1.07
CA ARG A 59 4.81 10.79 1.34
C ARG A 59 6.19 10.77 1.95
N GLU A 60 7.03 11.72 1.55
CA GLU A 60 8.35 11.91 2.14
C GLU A 60 8.24 12.22 3.64
N VAL A 61 9.05 11.56 4.45
CA VAL A 61 9.20 11.89 5.86
C VAL A 61 10.03 13.16 5.94
N ARG A 62 9.36 14.30 6.09
CA ARG A 62 10.04 15.57 6.37
C ARG A 62 10.65 15.50 7.77
N GLN A 63 11.98 15.46 7.84
CA GLN A 63 12.73 15.64 9.08
C GLN A 63 12.62 17.10 9.57
#